data_AF-A0A1H4YWT2-F1
#
_entry.id   AF-A0A1H4YWT2-F1
#
_cell.length_a   1.000
_cell.length_b   1.000
_cell.length_c   1.000
_cell.angle_alpha   90.00
_cell.angle_beta   90.00
_cell.angle_gamma   90.00
#
_symmetry.space_group_name_H-M   'P 1'
#
loop_
_entity.id
_entity.type
_entity.pdbx_description
1 polymer ?
#
loop_
_entity_poly.entity_id
_entity_poly.type
_entity_poly.pdbx_seq_one_letter_code
_entity_poly.pdbx_strand_id
1 'polypeptide(L)'
;MGRRNSGCGFWFVALTFGLPIVAGAIAAVLLALTAPAIVPFLITTDPAQFAEHGTAWWCFLGAAPFAALLLVGQGHPKRRTARRRRVDFRRLLPRAGILLLAVNVTALVLLLDGNVAHGPHAARQTAILFGGSGAAGAAVLIAFRVRDRWFPAGERVKPVTLAAVRAATVEAEQTLQQVRANNLRVSRQAAAVERQLQAARLTLDFAGLCELHFESRGCADNAYQYYDMSRDVARGLAGMVVRARATATMRVRSETNATTGRRERPNRAAMTAAAASLARTRASIGDEVGKGLTMVKSLNARTADLKCSIRDNCGNRGRRWFDELEARTAARRQAAGRPA
;
A
#
# COMPACT_ATOMS: atom_id res chain seq x y z
N MET A 1 19.74 12.58 38.19
CA MET A 1 18.75 12.32 37.13
C MET A 1 19.06 10.98 36.46
N GLY A 2 18.38 9.91 36.88
CA GLY A 2 18.70 8.53 36.47
C GLY A 2 18.12 8.17 35.09
N ARG A 3 19.01 7.81 34.16
CA ARG A 3 18.67 7.20 32.87
C ARG A 3 18.18 5.76 33.10
N ARG A 4 16.89 5.50 32.83
CA ARG A 4 16.36 4.13 32.75
C ARG A 4 16.80 3.50 31.43
N ASN A 5 17.80 2.62 31.49
CA ASN A 5 18.12 1.67 30.43
C ASN A 5 17.03 0.59 30.36
N SER A 6 15.93 0.87 29.65
CA SER A 6 14.96 -0.17 29.26
C SER A 6 15.61 -1.05 28.19
N GLY A 7 16.16 -2.16 28.66
CA GLY A 7 17.01 -3.07 27.92
C GLY A 7 16.32 -3.92 26.85
N CYS A 8 17.19 -4.49 26.03
CA CYS A 8 16.95 -5.43 24.93
C CYS A 8 16.02 -6.63 25.27
N GLY A 9 15.76 -6.91 26.55
CA GLY A 9 14.91 -8.01 27.00
C GLY A 9 13.43 -7.91 26.61
N PHE A 10 12.88 -6.72 26.39
CA PHE A 10 11.46 -6.58 25.98
C PHE A 10 11.20 -7.12 24.57
N TRP A 11 12.18 -7.00 23.65
CA TRP A 11 12.08 -7.55 22.31
C TRP A 11 12.11 -9.07 22.31
N PHE A 12 12.91 -9.69 23.18
CA PHE A 12 12.95 -11.15 23.30
C PHE A 12 11.62 -11.72 23.79
N VAL A 13 11.01 -11.14 24.83
CA VAL A 13 9.70 -11.58 25.34
C VAL A 13 8.60 -11.37 24.29
N ALA A 14 8.62 -10.25 23.55
CA ALA A 14 7.66 -10.02 22.48
C ALA A 14 7.81 -11.01 21.32
N LEU A 15 9.03 -11.46 21.00
CA LEU A 15 9.29 -12.37 19.90
C LEU A 15 9.01 -13.83 20.27
N THR A 16 9.36 -14.26 21.49
CA THR A 16 9.17 -15.65 21.93
C THR A 16 7.73 -15.95 22.32
N PHE A 17 7.03 -15.01 22.97
CA PHE A 17 5.65 -15.23 23.41
C PHE A 17 4.62 -14.60 22.46
N GLY A 18 4.94 -13.47 21.81
CA GLY A 18 4.00 -12.79 20.93
C GLY A 18 3.80 -13.50 19.60
N LEU A 19 4.86 -14.04 18.99
CA LEU A 19 4.79 -14.70 17.69
C LEU A 19 3.90 -15.96 17.69
N PRO A 20 3.98 -16.90 18.66
CA PRO A 20 3.10 -18.06 18.68
C PRO A 20 1.64 -17.70 18.95
N ILE A 21 1.38 -16.68 19.78
CA ILE A 21 0.00 -16.20 20.03
C ILE A 21 -0.59 -15.60 18.76
N VAL A 22 0.17 -14.77 18.04
CA VAL A 22 -0.28 -14.18 16.78
C VAL A 22 -0.46 -15.24 15.70
N ALA A 23 0.48 -16.18 15.58
CA ALA A 23 0.39 -17.28 14.62
C ALA A 23 -0.83 -18.18 14.92
N GLY A 24 -1.06 -18.52 16.19
CA GLY A 24 -2.22 -19.30 16.63
C GLY A 24 -3.54 -18.57 16.37
N ALA A 25 -3.60 -17.26 16.62
CA ALA A 25 -4.78 -16.45 16.33
C ALA A 25 -5.06 -16.38 14.82
N ILE A 26 -4.02 -16.20 13.99
CA ILE A 26 -4.17 -16.21 12.52
C ILE A 26 -4.64 -17.57 12.05
N ALA A 27 -4.06 -18.66 12.55
CA ALA A 27 -4.45 -20.02 12.21
C ALA A 27 -5.91 -20.30 12.58
N ALA A 28 -6.35 -19.91 13.79
CA ALA A 28 -7.73 -20.06 14.24
C ALA A 28 -8.71 -19.25 13.36
N VAL A 29 -8.34 -18.04 12.94
CA VAL A 29 -9.16 -17.24 12.02
C VAL A 29 -9.24 -17.90 10.65
N LEU A 30 -8.12 -18.40 10.11
CA LEU A 30 -8.12 -19.10 8.82
C LEU A 30 -8.96 -20.38 8.86
N LEU A 31 -8.79 -21.19 9.91
CA LEU A 31 -9.61 -22.37 10.19
C LEU A 31 -11.11 -22.03 10.23
N ALA A 32 -11.49 -20.97 10.95
CA ALA A 32 -12.88 -20.52 10.98
C ALA A 32 -13.38 -20.12 9.59
N LEU A 33 -12.57 -19.44 8.77
CA LEU A 33 -12.99 -18.98 7.45
C LEU A 33 -13.08 -20.11 6.41
N THR A 34 -12.28 -21.17 6.52
CA THR A 34 -12.26 -22.31 5.60
C THR A 34 -13.15 -23.47 6.05
N ALA A 35 -13.58 -23.50 7.32
CA ALA A 35 -14.46 -24.54 7.86
C ALA A 35 -15.73 -24.82 7.02
N PRO A 36 -16.44 -23.83 6.44
CA PRO A 36 -17.60 -24.11 5.59
C PRO A 36 -17.31 -24.96 4.35
N ALA A 37 -16.07 -24.99 3.85
CA ALA A 37 -15.64 -25.87 2.77
C ALA A 37 -15.07 -27.20 3.29
N ILE A 38 -14.28 -27.16 4.38
CA ILE A 38 -13.61 -28.34 4.93
C ILE A 38 -14.62 -29.32 5.56
N VAL A 39 -15.58 -28.83 6.33
CA VAL A 39 -16.57 -29.68 7.03
C VAL A 39 -17.37 -30.58 6.10
N PRO A 40 -18.06 -30.07 5.06
CA PRO A 40 -18.80 -30.94 4.15
C PRO A 40 -17.87 -31.90 3.39
N PHE A 41 -16.65 -31.46 3.04
CA PHE A 41 -15.67 -32.32 2.39
C PHE A 41 -15.21 -33.48 3.30
N LEU A 42 -14.92 -33.22 4.57
CA LEU A 42 -14.53 -34.27 5.53
C LEU A 42 -15.67 -35.25 5.80
N ILE A 43 -16.91 -34.76 5.93
CA ILE A 43 -18.08 -35.63 6.13
C ILE A 43 -18.24 -36.61 4.95
N THR A 44 -17.96 -36.18 3.73
CA THR A 44 -18.10 -37.03 2.54
C THR A 44 -16.90 -37.94 2.27
N THR A 45 -15.69 -37.49 2.58
CA THR A 45 -14.45 -38.21 2.22
C THR A 45 -13.84 -39.02 3.36
N ASP A 46 -13.99 -38.57 4.61
CA ASP A 46 -13.40 -39.18 5.80
C ASP A 46 -14.25 -38.92 7.07
N PRO A 47 -15.39 -39.63 7.21
CA PRO A 47 -16.30 -39.43 8.33
C PRO A 47 -15.69 -39.81 9.69
N ALA A 48 -14.68 -40.68 9.70
CA ALA A 48 -13.99 -41.09 10.93
C ALA A 48 -13.16 -39.93 11.50
N GLN A 49 -12.38 -39.25 10.65
CA GLN A 49 -11.63 -38.06 11.04
C GLN A 49 -12.56 -36.92 11.50
N PHE A 50 -13.71 -36.76 10.84
CA PHE A 50 -14.71 -35.79 11.28
C PHE A 50 -15.26 -36.11 12.67
N ALA A 51 -15.55 -37.39 12.97
CA ALA A 51 -16.09 -37.81 14.26
C ALA A 51 -15.13 -37.52 15.43
N GLU A 52 -13.82 -37.72 15.23
CA GLU A 52 -12.79 -37.47 16.25
C GLU A 52 -12.71 -36.00 16.69
N HIS A 53 -12.94 -35.07 15.74
CA HIS A 53 -12.80 -33.63 15.98
C HIS A 53 -14.09 -32.84 15.72
N GLY A 54 -15.24 -33.51 15.75
CA GLY A 54 -16.51 -32.93 15.29
C GLY A 54 -16.89 -31.65 16.04
N THR A 55 -16.69 -31.62 17.36
CA THR A 55 -16.99 -30.44 18.20
C THR A 55 -16.17 -29.22 17.77
N ALA A 56 -14.86 -29.37 17.56
CA ALA A 56 -13.99 -28.30 17.09
C ALA A 56 -14.42 -27.78 15.71
N TRP A 57 -14.73 -28.67 14.76
CA TRP A 57 -15.19 -28.28 13.43
C TRP A 57 -16.51 -27.52 13.45
N TRP A 58 -17.47 -27.94 14.29
CA TRP A 58 -18.73 -27.20 14.48
C TRP A 58 -18.50 -25.81 15.09
N CYS A 59 -17.56 -25.69 16.05
CA CYS A 59 -17.19 -24.39 16.61
C CYS A 59 -16.58 -23.46 15.54
N PHE A 60 -15.66 -23.95 14.71
CA PHE A 60 -15.07 -23.14 13.63
C PHE A 60 -16.11 -22.75 12.57
N LEU A 61 -17.00 -23.67 12.20
CA LEU A 61 -18.08 -23.39 11.27
C LEU A 61 -19.02 -22.30 11.81
N GLY A 62 -19.40 -22.37 13.08
CA GLY A 62 -20.21 -21.35 13.75
C GLY A 62 -19.48 -20.01 13.91
N ALA A 63 -18.15 -20.02 14.07
CA ALA A 63 -17.33 -18.82 14.20
C ALA A 63 -17.04 -18.11 12.86
N ALA A 64 -17.15 -18.82 11.73
CA ALA A 64 -16.87 -18.31 10.38
C ALA A 64 -17.51 -16.93 10.08
N PRO A 65 -18.84 -16.70 10.27
CA PRO A 65 -19.46 -15.41 10.00
C PRO A 65 -18.94 -14.30 10.92
N PHE A 66 -18.64 -14.60 12.18
CA PHE A 66 -18.10 -13.63 13.13
C PHE A 66 -16.67 -13.23 12.78
N ALA A 67 -15.81 -14.21 12.43
CA ALA A 67 -14.45 -13.97 11.96
C ALA A 67 -14.45 -13.08 10.71
N ALA A 68 -15.31 -13.39 9.73
CA ALA A 68 -15.44 -12.59 8.51
C ALA A 68 -15.92 -11.15 8.81
N LEU A 69 -16.92 -10.98 9.68
CA LEU A 69 -17.41 -9.66 10.08
C LEU A 69 -16.35 -8.84 10.81
N LEU A 70 -15.59 -9.46 11.71
CA LEU A 70 -14.49 -8.80 12.42
C LEU A 70 -13.41 -8.31 11.45
N LEU A 71 -12.97 -9.16 10.52
CA LEU A 71 -11.94 -8.82 9.53
C LEU A 71 -12.36 -7.67 8.61
N VAL A 72 -13.61 -7.68 8.14
CA VAL A 72 -14.14 -6.58 7.32
C VAL A 72 -14.33 -5.31 8.15
N GLY A 73 -14.67 -5.43 9.45
CA GLY A 73 -14.94 -4.31 10.35
C GLY A 73 -13.70 -3.55 10.85
N GLN A 74 -12.52 -4.18 10.92
CA GLN A 74 -11.29 -3.57 11.46
C GLN A 74 -10.75 -2.37 10.65
N GLY A 75 -11.28 -2.10 9.45
CA GLY A 75 -10.85 -0.97 8.61
C GLY A 75 -11.46 0.40 8.94
N HIS A 76 -12.43 0.49 9.87
CA HIS A 76 -13.13 1.75 10.14
C HIS A 76 -12.66 2.47 11.42
N PRO A 77 -12.30 3.77 11.36
CA PRO A 77 -11.85 4.52 12.53
C PRO A 77 -12.95 4.63 13.60
N LYS A 78 -12.58 4.39 14.86
CA LYS A 78 -13.43 4.16 16.06
C LYS A 78 -14.38 5.31 16.49
N ARG A 79 -14.51 6.41 15.75
CA ARG A 79 -15.46 7.50 16.09
C ARG A 79 -16.82 7.27 15.44
N ARG A 80 -17.68 6.43 16.03
CA ARG A 80 -19.08 6.29 15.55
C ARG A 80 -20.10 6.26 16.69
N THR A 81 -21.07 7.16 16.61
CA THR A 81 -22.26 7.27 17.47
C THR A 81 -23.20 6.08 17.26
N ALA A 82 -23.99 5.72 18.28
CA ALA A 82 -24.84 4.51 18.30
C ALA A 82 -25.79 4.39 17.09
N ARG A 83 -26.30 5.51 16.55
CA ARG A 83 -27.21 5.54 15.40
C ARG A 83 -26.55 5.11 14.07
N ARG A 84 -25.20 5.21 13.94
CA ARG A 84 -24.47 4.74 12.75
C ARG A 84 -24.26 3.23 12.73
N ARG A 85 -24.27 2.54 13.89
CA ARG A 85 -24.00 1.08 13.97
C ARG A 85 -24.95 0.21 13.13
N ARG A 86 -26.25 0.54 13.07
CA ARG A 86 -27.24 -0.27 12.31
C ARG A 86 -27.07 -0.17 10.79
N VAL A 87 -26.70 1.00 10.26
CA VAL A 87 -26.49 1.21 8.82
C VAL A 87 -25.21 0.54 8.35
N ASP A 88 -24.20 0.46 9.23
CA ASP A 88 -22.94 -0.19 8.95
C ASP A 88 -23.08 -1.72 8.90
N PHE A 89 -23.86 -2.33 9.80
CA PHE A 89 -24.04 -3.79 9.84
C PHE A 89 -24.60 -4.36 8.53
N ARG A 90 -25.62 -3.70 7.94
CA ARG A 90 -26.19 -4.09 6.64
C ARG A 90 -25.18 -4.03 5.49
N ARG A 91 -24.11 -3.25 5.61
CA ARG A 91 -23.04 -3.13 4.59
C ARG A 91 -21.90 -4.09 4.83
N LEU A 92 -21.64 -4.43 6.09
CA LEU A 92 -20.64 -5.42 6.47
C LEU A 92 -21.08 -6.83 6.07
N LEU A 93 -22.38 -7.13 6.15
CA LEU A 93 -22.93 -8.45 5.81
C LEU A 93 -22.61 -8.94 4.39
N PRO A 94 -22.88 -8.19 3.30
CA PRO A 94 -22.54 -8.65 1.95
C PRO A 94 -21.02 -8.76 1.74
N ARG A 95 -20.21 -7.95 2.43
CA ARG A 95 -18.75 -8.03 2.35
C ARG A 95 -18.20 -9.26 3.06
N ALA A 96 -18.73 -9.57 4.24
CA ALA A 96 -18.42 -10.80 4.95
C ALA A 96 -18.85 -12.02 4.13
N GLY A 97 -20.02 -11.96 3.48
CA GLY A 97 -20.47 -12.98 2.53
C GLY A 97 -19.53 -13.18 1.34
N ILE A 98 -19.09 -12.11 0.68
CA ILE A 98 -18.13 -12.18 -0.43
C ILE A 98 -16.77 -12.75 0.04
N LEU A 99 -16.30 -12.33 1.23
CA LEU A 99 -15.06 -12.85 1.80
C LEU A 99 -15.15 -14.34 2.06
N LEU A 100 -16.22 -14.79 2.71
CA LEU A 100 -16.46 -16.21 2.97
C LEU A 100 -16.58 -16.98 1.66
N LEU A 101 -17.34 -16.49 0.68
CA LEU A 101 -17.49 -17.13 -0.62
C LEU A 101 -16.14 -17.33 -1.30
N ALA A 102 -15.31 -16.28 -1.39
CA ALA A 102 -14.00 -16.38 -2.04
C ALA A 102 -13.08 -17.37 -1.34
N VAL A 103 -12.97 -17.30 -0.01
CA VAL A 103 -12.11 -18.19 0.78
C VAL A 103 -12.57 -19.65 0.68
N ASN A 104 -13.87 -19.91 0.74
CA ASN A 104 -14.42 -21.28 0.69
C ASN A 104 -14.37 -21.88 -0.71
N VAL A 105 -14.58 -21.08 -1.77
CA VAL A 105 -14.39 -21.55 -3.15
C VAL A 105 -12.92 -21.93 -3.39
N THR A 106 -11.97 -21.12 -2.94
CA THR A 106 -10.54 -21.44 -3.05
C THR A 106 -10.18 -22.69 -2.24
N ALA A 107 -10.65 -22.80 -1.01
CA ALA A 107 -10.42 -23.98 -0.17
C ALA A 107 -10.97 -25.25 -0.83
N LEU A 108 -12.19 -25.20 -1.37
CA LEU A 108 -12.81 -26.34 -2.05
C LEU A 108 -12.03 -26.76 -3.29
N VAL A 109 -11.60 -25.82 -4.13
CA VAL A 109 -10.76 -26.13 -5.32
C VAL A 109 -9.47 -26.82 -4.89
N LEU A 110 -8.78 -26.30 -3.87
CA LEU A 110 -7.53 -26.89 -3.39
C LEU A 110 -7.74 -28.30 -2.79
N LEU A 111 -8.85 -28.53 -2.10
CA LEU A 111 -9.21 -29.86 -1.60
C LEU A 111 -9.49 -30.84 -2.74
N LEU A 112 -10.22 -30.41 -3.77
CA LEU A 112 -10.52 -31.23 -4.96
C LEU A 112 -9.26 -31.54 -5.79
N ASP A 113 -8.27 -30.66 -5.77
CA ASP A 113 -6.95 -30.88 -6.38
C ASP A 113 -6.06 -31.86 -5.58
N GLY A 114 -6.59 -32.51 -4.53
CA GLY A 114 -5.87 -33.52 -3.76
C GLY A 114 -4.97 -32.98 -2.66
N ASN A 115 -5.12 -31.70 -2.28
CA ASN A 115 -4.40 -31.13 -1.12
C ASN A 115 -5.08 -31.50 0.21
N VAL A 116 -5.29 -32.79 0.41
CA VAL A 116 -5.87 -33.34 1.64
C VAL A 116 -4.74 -33.58 2.64
N ALA A 117 -4.89 -33.14 3.88
CA ALA A 117 -3.84 -33.12 4.91
C ALA A 117 -3.55 -34.51 5.51
N HIS A 118 -3.18 -35.49 4.68
CA HIS A 118 -2.94 -36.87 5.11
C HIS A 118 -1.54 -37.36 4.72
N GLY A 119 -0.98 -38.24 5.56
CA GLY A 119 0.29 -38.91 5.28
C GLY A 119 1.54 -38.04 5.49
N PRO A 120 2.72 -38.46 4.96
CA PRO A 120 4.01 -37.81 5.20
C PRO A 120 4.11 -36.39 4.62
N HIS A 121 3.14 -36.01 3.78
CA HIS A 121 3.05 -34.68 3.17
C HIS A 121 1.93 -33.81 3.78
N ALA A 122 1.27 -34.27 4.85
CA ALA A 122 0.17 -33.56 5.50
C ALA A 122 0.52 -32.11 5.84
N ALA A 123 1.71 -31.86 6.41
CA ALA A 123 2.16 -30.51 6.75
C ALA A 123 2.25 -29.59 5.51
N ARG A 124 2.74 -30.11 4.39
CA ARG A 124 2.89 -29.36 3.13
C ARG A 124 1.52 -29.08 2.50
N GLN A 125 0.65 -30.08 2.43
CA GLN A 125 -0.71 -29.94 1.88
C GLN A 125 -1.56 -28.98 2.73
N THR A 126 -1.44 -29.07 4.06
CA THR A 126 -2.03 -28.13 5.01
C THR A 126 -1.56 -26.70 4.75
N ALA A 127 -0.24 -26.51 4.57
CA ALA A 127 0.32 -25.21 4.26
C ALA A 127 -0.18 -24.65 2.92
N ILE A 128 -0.35 -25.49 1.90
CA ILE A 128 -0.90 -25.10 0.59
C ILE A 128 -2.37 -24.69 0.74
N LEU A 129 -3.19 -25.50 1.42
CA LEU A 129 -4.61 -25.24 1.62
C LEU A 129 -4.83 -23.92 2.37
N PHE A 130 -4.19 -23.74 3.52
CA PHE A 130 -4.34 -22.52 4.33
C PHE A 130 -3.64 -21.32 3.70
N GLY A 131 -2.49 -21.53 3.06
CA GLY A 131 -1.75 -20.47 2.36
C GLY A 131 -2.54 -19.91 1.18
N GLY A 132 -3.09 -20.77 0.33
CA GLY A 132 -3.90 -20.37 -0.82
C GLY A 132 -5.21 -19.70 -0.40
N SER A 133 -5.94 -20.30 0.55
CA SER A 133 -7.19 -19.73 1.09
C SER A 133 -6.95 -18.38 1.78
N GLY A 134 -5.86 -18.28 2.55
CA GLY A 134 -5.44 -17.05 3.22
C GLY A 134 -5.06 -15.95 2.23
N ALA A 135 -4.36 -16.28 1.14
CA ALA A 135 -4.03 -15.35 0.07
C ALA A 135 -5.29 -14.81 -0.63
N ALA A 136 -6.28 -15.67 -0.91
CA ALA A 136 -7.57 -15.26 -1.47
C ALA A 136 -8.32 -14.30 -0.53
N GLY A 137 -8.39 -14.64 0.76
CA GLY A 137 -9.00 -13.76 1.77
C GLY A 137 -8.30 -12.40 1.87
N ALA A 138 -6.97 -12.39 1.88
CA ALA A 138 -6.17 -11.16 1.88
C ALA A 138 -6.43 -10.30 0.64
N ALA A 139 -6.52 -10.92 -0.55
CA ALA A 139 -6.82 -10.22 -1.80
C ALA A 139 -8.18 -9.53 -1.76
N VAL A 140 -9.23 -10.20 -1.26
CA VAL A 140 -10.57 -9.62 -1.08
C VAL A 140 -10.56 -8.46 -0.09
N LEU A 141 -9.87 -8.60 1.05
CA LEU A 141 -9.75 -7.52 2.04
C LEU A 141 -8.99 -6.31 1.48
N ILE A 142 -7.92 -6.53 0.72
CA ILE A 142 -7.21 -5.46 -0.01
C ILE A 142 -8.15 -4.78 -0.99
N ALA A 143 -8.92 -5.55 -1.77
CA ALA A 143 -9.90 -5.00 -2.70
C ALA A 143 -10.97 -4.15 -1.99
N PHE A 144 -11.45 -4.56 -0.82
CA PHE A 144 -12.35 -3.74 0.00
C PHE A 144 -11.70 -2.46 0.51
N ARG A 145 -10.46 -2.52 1.00
CA ARG A 145 -9.73 -1.32 1.45
C ARG A 145 -9.46 -0.35 0.30
N VAL A 146 -9.09 -0.87 -0.87
CA VAL A 146 -8.96 -0.08 -2.09
C VAL A 146 -10.32 0.50 -2.45
N ARG A 147 -11.41 -0.26 -2.41
CA ARG A 147 -12.74 0.30 -2.69
C ARG A 147 -13.12 1.40 -1.70
N ASP A 148 -12.92 1.20 -0.40
CA ASP A 148 -13.29 2.16 0.65
C ASP A 148 -12.46 3.44 0.61
N ARG A 149 -11.17 3.33 0.25
CA ARG A 149 -10.30 4.49 0.06
C ARG A 149 -10.81 5.41 -1.04
N TRP A 150 -11.48 4.87 -2.06
CA TRP A 150 -11.96 5.64 -3.21
C TRP A 150 -13.44 5.98 -3.10
N PHE A 151 -14.19 5.21 -2.31
CA PHE A 151 -15.62 5.39 -2.04
C PHE A 151 -15.89 5.35 -0.53
N PRO A 152 -15.50 6.39 0.22
CA PRO A 152 -15.69 6.43 1.67
C PRO A 152 -17.17 6.26 2.05
N ALA A 153 -17.42 5.36 2.99
CA ALA A 153 -18.77 4.99 3.39
C ALA A 153 -19.51 6.18 4.02
N GLY A 154 -20.61 6.60 3.38
CA GLY A 154 -21.52 7.62 3.90
C GLY A 154 -21.44 8.97 3.17
N GLU A 155 -20.38 9.19 2.41
CA GLU A 155 -20.37 10.25 1.40
C GLU A 155 -21.03 9.69 0.14
N ARG A 156 -22.20 10.23 -0.21
CA ARG A 156 -22.71 10.05 -1.57
C ARG A 156 -21.61 10.55 -2.50
N VAL A 157 -21.17 9.72 -3.44
CA VAL A 157 -20.22 10.14 -4.48
C VAL A 157 -20.82 11.38 -5.11
N LYS A 158 -20.26 12.55 -4.79
CA LYS A 158 -20.72 13.80 -5.38
C LYS A 158 -20.47 13.66 -6.88
N PRO A 159 -21.51 13.71 -7.73
CA PRO A 159 -21.32 13.63 -9.16
C PRO A 159 -20.35 14.73 -9.57
N VAL A 160 -19.39 14.38 -10.43
CA VAL A 160 -18.43 15.35 -10.96
C VAL A 160 -18.96 15.85 -12.29
N THR A 161 -18.99 17.17 -12.48
CA THR A 161 -19.46 17.75 -13.74
C THR A 161 -18.45 17.51 -14.85
N LEU A 162 -18.91 17.46 -16.10
CA LEU A 162 -18.02 17.30 -17.26
C LEU A 162 -16.98 18.43 -17.33
N ALA A 163 -17.41 19.66 -17.02
CA ALA A 163 -16.53 20.82 -16.94
C ALA A 163 -15.41 20.64 -15.91
N ALA A 164 -15.73 20.12 -14.72
CA ALA A 164 -14.71 19.85 -13.70
C ALA A 164 -13.70 18.77 -14.14
N VAL A 165 -14.15 17.70 -14.81
CA VAL A 165 -13.21 16.68 -15.34
C VAL A 165 -12.31 17.26 -16.43
N ARG A 166 -12.84 18.10 -17.32
CA ARG A 166 -12.05 18.77 -18.37
C ARG A 166 -11.05 19.76 -17.78
N ALA A 167 -11.49 20.61 -16.85
CA ALA A 167 -10.60 21.55 -16.17
C ALA A 167 -9.46 20.83 -15.46
N ALA A 168 -9.76 19.76 -14.73
CA ALA A 168 -8.73 18.96 -14.08
C ALA A 168 -7.83 18.19 -15.05
N THR A 169 -8.30 17.87 -16.26
CA THR A 169 -7.46 17.27 -17.31
C THR A 169 -6.43 18.29 -17.80
N VAL A 170 -6.85 19.54 -18.04
CA VAL A 170 -5.94 20.63 -18.43
C VAL A 170 -4.91 20.91 -17.33
N GLU A 171 -5.34 20.99 -16.07
CA GLU A 171 -4.45 21.16 -14.92
C GLU A 171 -3.47 19.98 -14.78
N ALA A 172 -3.94 18.75 -15.00
CA ALA A 172 -3.10 17.57 -14.98
C ALA A 172 -2.07 17.57 -16.13
N GLU A 173 -2.42 18.07 -17.32
CA GLU A 173 -1.49 18.19 -18.44
C GLU A 173 -0.40 19.23 -18.17
N GLN A 174 -0.76 20.38 -17.60
CA GLN A 174 0.21 21.38 -17.12
C GLN A 174 1.14 20.78 -16.07
N THR A 175 0.57 20.04 -15.11
CA THR A 175 1.36 19.34 -14.10
C THR A 175 2.30 18.32 -14.72
N LEU A 176 1.85 17.54 -15.71
CA LEU A 176 2.69 16.58 -16.43
C LEU A 176 3.88 17.27 -17.10
N GLN A 177 3.67 18.42 -17.75
CA GLN A 177 4.75 19.21 -18.33
C GLN A 177 5.75 19.69 -17.27
N GLN A 178 5.25 20.17 -16.13
CA GLN A 178 6.08 20.59 -15.00
C GLN A 178 6.91 19.42 -14.43
N VAL A 179 6.30 18.25 -14.23
CA VAL A 179 7.00 17.05 -13.75
C VAL A 179 8.10 16.63 -14.73
N ARG A 180 7.83 16.65 -16.04
CA ARG A 180 8.84 16.36 -17.07
C ARG A 180 9.99 17.36 -17.04
N ALA A 181 9.68 18.66 -16.94
CA ALA A 181 10.70 19.71 -16.85
C ALA A 181 11.56 19.55 -15.59
N ASN A 182 10.95 19.24 -14.45
CA ASN A 182 11.66 18.98 -13.20
C ASN A 182 12.55 17.73 -13.30
N ASN A 183 12.04 16.62 -13.83
CA ASN A 183 12.82 15.40 -14.06
C ASN A 183 14.03 15.67 -14.97
N LEU A 184 13.85 16.43 -16.05
CA LEU A 184 14.95 16.83 -16.93
C LEU A 184 15.98 17.70 -16.21
N ARG A 185 15.52 18.66 -15.38
CA ARG A 185 16.41 19.54 -14.62
C ARG A 185 17.25 18.76 -13.61
N VAL A 186 16.63 17.86 -12.84
CA VAL A 186 17.34 16.99 -11.89
C VAL A 186 18.29 16.06 -12.63
N SER A 187 17.90 15.50 -13.78
CA SER A 187 18.79 14.67 -14.60
C SER A 187 20.06 15.42 -15.04
N ARG A 188 19.91 16.69 -15.47
CA ARG A 188 21.06 17.54 -15.84
C ARG A 188 21.95 17.85 -14.63
N GLN A 189 21.36 18.15 -13.48
CA GLN A 189 22.12 18.38 -12.24
C GLN A 189 22.87 17.12 -11.81
N ALA A 190 22.22 15.96 -11.83
CA ALA A 190 22.83 14.67 -11.54
C ALA A 190 24.00 14.37 -12.49
N ALA A 191 23.86 14.65 -13.79
CA ALA A 191 24.93 14.47 -14.76
C ALA A 191 26.08 15.47 -14.58
N ALA A 192 25.82 16.67 -14.05
CA ALA A 192 26.87 17.63 -13.71
C ALA A 192 27.67 17.17 -12.48
N VAL A 193 26.98 16.76 -11.40
CA VAL A 193 27.61 16.21 -10.19
C VAL A 193 28.40 14.94 -10.52
N GLU A 194 27.90 14.08 -11.41
CA GLU A 194 28.63 12.89 -11.83
C GLU A 194 29.93 13.21 -12.56
N ARG A 195 29.91 14.21 -13.45
CA ARG A 195 31.12 14.66 -14.14
C ARG A 195 32.12 15.28 -13.16
N GLN A 196 31.64 16.04 -12.19
CA GLN A 196 32.47 16.56 -11.09
C GLN A 196 33.05 15.42 -10.26
N LEU A 197 32.28 14.38 -9.94
CA LEU A 197 32.75 13.18 -9.23
C LEU A 197 33.85 12.43 -9.97
N GLN A 198 33.70 12.28 -11.28
CA GLN A 198 34.70 11.61 -12.11
C GLN A 198 36.00 12.42 -12.18
N ALA A 199 35.91 13.74 -12.35
CA ALA A 199 37.07 14.62 -12.31
C ALA A 199 37.72 14.61 -10.92
N ALA A 200 36.91 14.68 -9.87
CA ALA A 200 37.33 14.75 -8.47
C ALA A 200 38.15 13.55 -8.00
N ARG A 201 37.80 12.35 -8.46
CA ARG A 201 38.53 11.12 -8.11
C ARG A 201 40.00 11.15 -8.50
N LEU A 202 40.40 12.02 -9.43
CA LEU A 202 41.76 12.13 -9.92
C LEU A 202 42.54 13.32 -9.32
N THR A 203 41.84 14.33 -8.79
CA THR A 203 42.45 15.64 -8.50
C THR A 203 42.04 16.30 -7.20
N LEU A 204 40.90 15.94 -6.58
CA LEU A 204 40.41 16.65 -5.40
C LEU A 204 41.01 16.09 -4.10
N ASP A 205 41.24 17.03 -3.18
CA ASP A 205 41.61 16.74 -1.81
C ASP A 205 40.37 16.36 -0.96
N PHE A 206 40.61 16.06 0.32
CA PHE A 206 39.55 15.71 1.27
C PHE A 206 38.44 16.77 1.35
N ALA A 207 38.78 18.07 1.32
CA ALA A 207 37.81 19.15 1.45
C ALA A 207 36.88 19.20 0.23
N GLY A 208 37.43 19.09 -0.98
CA GLY A 208 36.65 19.04 -2.21
C GLY A 208 35.70 17.84 -2.28
N LEU A 209 36.13 16.67 -1.79
CA LEU A 209 35.25 15.49 -1.72
C LEU A 209 34.09 15.68 -0.73
N CYS A 210 34.33 16.35 0.41
CA CYS A 210 33.27 16.67 1.38
C CYS A 210 32.24 17.64 0.79
N GLU A 211 32.69 18.70 0.11
CA GLU A 211 31.80 19.65 -0.58
C GLU A 211 30.94 18.94 -1.61
N LEU A 212 31.55 18.11 -2.45
CA LEU A 212 30.86 17.33 -3.47
C LEU A 212 29.83 16.34 -2.88
N HIS A 213 30.10 15.78 -1.69
CA HIS A 213 29.11 14.99 -0.97
C HIS A 213 27.89 15.82 -0.54
N PHE A 214 28.08 17.06 -0.08
CA PHE A 214 26.96 17.94 0.26
C PHE A 214 26.16 18.34 -0.99
N GLU A 215 26.82 18.64 -2.10
CA GLU A 215 26.16 18.92 -3.38
C GLU A 215 25.36 17.72 -3.89
N SER A 216 25.98 16.54 -3.89
CA SER A 216 25.33 15.28 -4.28
C SER A 216 24.09 15.00 -3.44
N ARG A 217 24.20 15.16 -2.11
CA ARG A 217 23.08 15.03 -1.19
C ARG A 217 21.98 16.06 -1.46
N GLY A 218 22.34 17.33 -1.69
CA GLY A 218 21.39 18.38 -2.02
C GLY A 218 20.63 18.10 -3.33
N CYS A 219 21.30 17.53 -4.32
CA CYS A 219 20.66 17.07 -5.56
C CYS A 219 19.65 15.93 -5.29
N ALA A 220 20.02 14.94 -4.47
CA ALA A 220 19.13 13.86 -4.05
C ALA A 220 17.90 14.37 -3.27
N ASP A 221 18.10 15.30 -2.34
CA ASP A 221 17.02 15.89 -1.54
C ASP A 221 16.03 16.68 -2.43
N ASN A 222 16.54 17.48 -3.37
CA ASN A 222 15.71 18.19 -4.36
C ASN A 222 14.94 17.21 -5.27
N ALA A 223 15.60 16.15 -5.74
CA ALA A 223 14.96 15.11 -6.55
C ALA A 223 13.82 14.43 -5.78
N TYR A 224 14.04 14.15 -4.49
CA TYR A 224 13.03 13.54 -3.62
C TYR A 224 11.82 14.44 -3.43
N GLN A 225 12.01 15.75 -3.21
CA GLN A 225 10.91 16.70 -3.10
C GLN A 225 10.03 16.71 -4.36
N TYR A 226 10.62 16.76 -5.56
CA TYR A 226 9.86 16.70 -6.81
C TYR A 226 9.13 15.37 -6.98
N TYR A 227 9.77 14.25 -6.64
CA TYR A 227 9.14 12.95 -6.63
C TYR A 227 7.91 12.92 -5.70
N ASP A 228 8.05 13.40 -4.46
CA ASP A 228 6.99 13.33 -3.45
C ASP A 228 5.80 14.21 -3.83
N MET A 229 6.05 15.45 -4.27
CA MET A 229 5.02 16.34 -4.79
C MET A 229 4.26 15.69 -5.97
N SER A 230 4.99 15.16 -6.95
CA SER A 230 4.41 14.54 -8.16
C SER A 230 3.58 13.30 -7.81
N ARG A 231 4.06 12.51 -6.85
CA ARG A 231 3.36 11.32 -6.33
C ARG A 231 2.04 11.69 -5.66
N ASP A 232 2.00 12.80 -4.93
CA ASP A 232 0.77 13.26 -4.28
C ASP A 232 -0.24 13.82 -5.27
N VAL A 233 0.20 14.56 -6.30
CA VAL A 233 -0.67 14.94 -7.43
C VAL A 233 -1.25 13.69 -8.11
N ALA A 234 -0.41 12.70 -8.46
CA ALA A 234 -0.87 11.47 -9.10
C ALA A 234 -1.92 10.71 -8.26
N ARG A 235 -1.81 10.77 -6.93
CA ARG A 235 -2.81 10.22 -6.00
C ARG A 235 -4.08 11.06 -5.94
N GLY A 236 -3.98 12.39 -5.96
CA GLY A 236 -5.13 13.29 -6.01
C GLY A 236 -5.99 13.04 -7.26
N LEU A 237 -5.34 12.97 -8.43
CA LEU A 237 -6.00 12.68 -9.70
C LEU A 237 -6.66 11.30 -9.74
N ALA A 238 -6.12 10.33 -8.99
CA ALA A 238 -6.71 9.01 -8.85
C ALA A 238 -8.16 9.07 -8.42
N GLY A 239 -8.42 9.71 -7.28
CA GLY A 239 -9.78 9.85 -6.76
C GLY A 239 -10.72 10.51 -7.76
N MET A 240 -10.23 11.49 -8.52
CA MET A 240 -11.03 12.17 -9.54
C MET A 240 -11.38 11.27 -10.73
N VAL A 241 -10.44 10.48 -11.26
CA VAL A 241 -10.72 9.51 -12.34
C VAL A 241 -11.81 8.54 -11.93
N VAL A 242 -11.75 8.01 -10.71
CA VAL A 242 -12.76 7.06 -10.23
C VAL A 242 -14.11 7.73 -10.01
N ARG A 243 -14.15 8.95 -9.47
CA ARG A 243 -15.41 9.70 -9.37
C ARG A 243 -16.01 10.02 -10.74
N ALA A 244 -15.18 10.36 -11.73
CA ALA A 244 -15.62 10.60 -13.10
C ALA A 244 -16.21 9.33 -13.75
N ARG A 245 -15.53 8.18 -13.60
CA ARG A 245 -16.03 6.87 -14.07
C ARG A 245 -17.31 6.43 -13.35
N ALA A 246 -17.38 6.65 -12.04
CA ALA A 246 -18.59 6.39 -11.25
C ALA A 246 -19.75 7.29 -11.72
N THR A 247 -19.49 8.56 -12.01
CA THR A 247 -20.49 9.51 -12.53
C THR A 247 -21.00 9.06 -13.92
N ALA A 248 -20.13 8.55 -14.79
CA ALA A 248 -20.51 8.03 -16.10
C ALA A 248 -21.43 6.80 -16.02
N THR A 249 -21.23 5.95 -15.00
CA THR A 249 -21.95 4.67 -14.82
C THR A 249 -23.21 4.80 -13.96
N MET A 250 -23.23 5.72 -12.99
CA MET A 250 -24.42 6.01 -12.21
C MET A 250 -25.52 6.52 -13.13
N ARG A 251 -26.76 6.07 -12.90
CA ARG A 251 -27.97 6.75 -13.41
C ARG A 251 -28.11 8.08 -12.65
N VAL A 252 -27.18 9.01 -12.90
CA VAL A 252 -27.27 10.37 -12.39
C VAL A 252 -28.57 10.93 -12.94
N ARG A 253 -29.47 11.30 -12.01
CA ARG A 253 -30.72 11.97 -12.33
C ARG A 253 -30.33 13.19 -13.16
N SER A 254 -30.94 13.35 -14.34
CA SER A 254 -30.75 14.52 -15.19
C SER A 254 -30.76 15.79 -14.33
N GLU A 255 -29.60 16.45 -14.21
CA GLU A 255 -29.53 17.74 -13.54
C GLU A 255 -30.27 18.74 -14.43
N THR A 256 -31.16 19.51 -13.81
CA THR A 256 -31.81 20.62 -14.49
C THR A 256 -30.73 21.67 -14.70
N ASN A 257 -30.40 21.96 -15.96
CA ASN A 257 -29.44 23.00 -16.29
C ASN A 257 -29.97 24.32 -15.74
N ALA A 258 -29.25 24.96 -14.82
CA ALA A 258 -29.70 26.16 -14.11
C ALA A 258 -29.96 27.35 -15.05
N THR A 259 -29.32 27.35 -16.22
CA THR A 259 -29.45 28.41 -17.23
C THR A 259 -30.62 28.16 -18.18
N THR A 260 -30.93 26.90 -18.51
CA THR A 260 -31.95 26.57 -19.52
C THR A 260 -33.22 25.95 -18.95
N GLY A 261 -33.25 25.60 -17.66
CA GLY A 261 -34.38 24.94 -16.99
C GLY A 261 -34.70 23.54 -17.52
N ARG A 262 -33.95 23.02 -18.49
CA ARG A 262 -34.17 21.70 -19.11
C ARG A 262 -33.40 20.62 -18.37
N ARG A 263 -34.03 19.45 -18.23
CA ARG A 263 -33.37 18.22 -17.80
C ARG A 263 -32.44 17.75 -18.92
N GLU A 264 -31.16 18.08 -18.81
CA GLU A 264 -30.17 17.53 -19.73
C GLU A 264 -29.85 16.09 -19.33
N ARG A 265 -29.94 15.19 -20.31
CA ARG A 265 -29.39 13.85 -20.13
C ARG A 265 -27.87 14.01 -20.01
N PRO A 266 -27.23 13.53 -18.93
CA PRO A 266 -25.78 13.61 -18.83
C PRO A 266 -25.16 12.93 -20.05
N ASN A 267 -24.32 13.66 -20.80
CA ASN A 267 -23.63 13.13 -21.98
C ASN A 267 -22.59 12.09 -21.51
N ARG A 268 -23.06 10.85 -21.34
CA ARG A 268 -22.26 9.74 -20.80
C ARG A 268 -21.06 9.45 -21.68
N ALA A 269 -21.21 9.54 -23.00
CA ALA A 269 -20.10 9.36 -23.93
C ALA A 269 -19.01 10.42 -23.70
N ALA A 270 -19.39 11.70 -23.60
CA ALA A 270 -18.44 12.77 -23.31
C ALA A 270 -17.79 12.64 -21.92
N MET A 271 -18.56 12.25 -20.88
CA MET A 271 -18.00 11.99 -19.56
C MET A 271 -17.03 10.80 -19.57
N THR A 272 -17.36 9.73 -20.29
CA THR A 272 -16.51 8.54 -20.41
C THR A 272 -15.21 8.89 -21.15
N ALA A 273 -15.30 9.64 -22.25
CA ALA A 273 -14.14 10.14 -22.98
C ALA A 273 -13.27 11.06 -22.12
N ALA A 274 -13.87 12.00 -21.37
CA ALA A 274 -13.15 12.88 -20.47
C ALA A 274 -12.46 12.11 -19.33
N ALA A 275 -13.15 11.14 -18.73
CA ALA A 275 -12.58 10.28 -17.70
C ALA A 275 -11.43 9.40 -18.24
N ALA A 276 -11.53 8.94 -19.49
CA ALA A 276 -10.46 8.21 -20.17
C ALA A 276 -9.25 9.11 -20.47
N SER A 277 -9.49 10.36 -20.89
CA SER A 277 -8.42 11.34 -21.10
C SER A 277 -7.67 11.64 -19.81
N LEU A 278 -8.39 11.98 -18.74
CA LEU A 278 -7.82 12.20 -17.42
C LEU A 278 -7.05 10.98 -16.91
N ALA A 279 -7.56 9.76 -17.14
CA ALA A 279 -6.89 8.52 -16.78
C ALA A 279 -5.56 8.34 -17.52
N ARG A 280 -5.50 8.67 -18.82
CA ARG A 280 -4.26 8.63 -19.61
C ARG A 280 -3.25 9.65 -19.10
N THR A 281 -3.65 10.90 -18.88
CA THR A 281 -2.76 11.94 -18.32
C THR A 281 -2.21 11.53 -16.96
N ARG A 282 -3.08 10.99 -16.09
CA ARG A 282 -2.69 10.47 -14.78
C ARG A 282 -1.71 9.28 -14.87
N ALA A 283 -1.88 8.41 -15.86
CA ALA A 283 -0.93 7.31 -16.11
C ALA A 283 0.44 7.86 -16.53
N SER A 284 0.47 8.81 -17.47
CA SER A 284 1.71 9.49 -17.89
C SER A 284 2.43 10.18 -16.74
N ILE A 285 1.70 10.84 -15.82
CA ILE A 285 2.30 11.39 -14.59
C ILE A 285 2.87 10.26 -13.72
N GLY A 286 2.16 9.14 -13.60
CA GLY A 286 2.64 7.95 -12.89
C GLY A 286 3.96 7.41 -13.44
N ASP A 287 4.11 7.35 -14.76
CA ASP A 287 5.35 6.92 -15.41
C ASP A 287 6.51 7.89 -15.10
N GLU A 288 6.26 9.20 -15.17
CA GLU A 288 7.26 10.22 -14.82
C GLU A 288 7.64 10.21 -13.32
N VAL A 289 6.67 9.93 -12.43
CA VAL A 289 6.93 9.69 -11.00
C VAL A 289 7.81 8.44 -10.82
N GLY A 290 7.57 7.39 -11.61
CA GLY A 290 8.41 6.19 -11.63
C GLY A 290 9.85 6.50 -12.03
N LYS A 291 10.05 7.29 -13.09
CA LYS A 291 11.38 7.78 -13.50
C LYS A 291 12.05 8.60 -12.40
N GLY A 292 11.32 9.52 -11.77
CA GLY A 292 11.82 10.32 -10.65
C GLY A 292 12.27 9.46 -9.46
N LEU A 293 11.50 8.42 -9.09
CA LEU A 293 11.89 7.49 -8.02
C LEU A 293 13.20 6.75 -8.35
N THR A 294 13.34 6.26 -9.58
CA THR A 294 14.57 5.59 -10.03
C THR A 294 15.77 6.53 -9.93
N MET A 295 15.59 7.80 -10.31
CA MET A 295 16.63 8.84 -10.21
C MET A 295 17.04 9.11 -8.76
N VAL A 296 16.07 9.27 -7.85
CA VAL A 296 16.33 9.44 -6.41
C VAL A 296 17.11 8.25 -5.84
N LYS A 297 16.72 7.02 -6.18
CA LYS A 297 17.45 5.81 -5.74
C LYS A 297 18.89 5.79 -6.24
N SER A 298 19.10 6.13 -7.52
CA SER A 298 20.42 6.21 -8.12
C SER A 298 21.29 7.28 -7.44
N LEU A 299 20.75 8.48 -7.23
CA LEU A 299 21.46 9.56 -6.55
C LEU A 299 21.84 9.18 -5.12
N ASN A 300 20.89 8.63 -4.34
CA ASN A 300 21.15 8.19 -2.97
C ASN A 300 22.23 7.11 -2.89
N ALA A 301 22.24 6.14 -3.82
CA ALA A 301 23.28 5.12 -3.89
C ALA A 301 24.65 5.76 -4.13
N ARG A 302 24.76 6.65 -5.12
CA ARG A 302 26.01 7.36 -5.42
C ARG A 302 26.50 8.25 -4.28
N THR A 303 25.60 8.98 -3.62
CA THR A 303 25.94 9.78 -2.44
C THR A 303 26.46 8.89 -1.31
N ALA A 304 25.87 7.71 -1.12
CA ALA A 304 26.34 6.73 -0.13
C ALA A 304 27.72 6.16 -0.51
N ASP A 305 27.95 5.83 -1.78
CA ASP A 305 29.24 5.35 -2.27
C ASP A 305 30.33 6.41 -2.08
N LEU A 306 30.03 7.69 -2.37
CA LEU A 306 30.94 8.80 -2.12
C LEU A 306 31.26 8.97 -0.64
N LYS A 307 30.25 8.87 0.24
CA LYS A 307 30.44 8.91 1.69
C LYS A 307 31.39 7.81 2.17
N CYS A 308 31.23 6.58 1.66
CA CYS A 308 32.14 5.47 1.95
C CYS A 308 33.54 5.70 1.37
N SER A 309 33.64 6.19 0.13
CA SER A 309 34.93 6.51 -0.50
C SER A 309 35.73 7.54 0.30
N ILE A 310 35.09 8.60 0.82
CA ILE A 310 35.75 9.60 1.67
C ILE A 310 36.29 8.94 2.96
N ARG A 311 35.51 8.05 3.59
CA ARG A 311 35.93 7.32 4.79
C ARG A 311 37.17 6.46 4.51
N ASP A 312 37.15 5.73 3.40
CA ASP A 312 38.14 4.70 3.11
C ASP A 312 39.43 5.28 2.51
N ASN A 313 39.32 6.35 1.71
CA ASN A 313 40.44 6.90 0.94
C ASN A 313 41.09 8.16 1.54
N CYS A 314 40.47 8.84 2.53
CA CYS A 314 41.01 10.08 3.12
C CYS A 314 41.65 9.89 4.51
N GLY A 315 41.97 8.65 4.89
CA GLY A 315 42.66 8.32 6.14
C GLY A 315 41.88 8.72 7.40
N ASN A 316 42.58 9.18 8.44
CA ASN A 316 41.96 9.54 9.74
C ASN A 316 40.94 10.68 9.63
N ARG A 317 41.18 11.66 8.74
CA ARG A 317 40.24 12.77 8.51
C ARG A 317 38.92 12.28 7.94
N GLY A 318 38.98 11.39 6.94
CA GLY A 318 37.81 10.75 6.34
C GLY A 318 36.99 9.95 7.35
N ARG A 319 37.65 9.10 8.16
CA ARG A 319 36.99 8.32 9.22
C ARG A 319 36.28 9.21 10.23
N ARG A 320 36.97 10.23 10.76
CA ARG A 320 36.38 11.16 11.73
C ARG A 320 35.16 11.89 11.16
N TRP A 321 35.26 12.39 9.93
CA TRP A 321 34.15 13.07 9.26
C TRP A 321 32.94 12.14 9.08
N PHE A 322 33.19 10.88 8.70
CA PHE A 322 32.14 9.87 8.55
C PHE A 322 31.42 9.63 9.88
N ASP A 323 32.17 9.42 10.96
CA ASP A 323 31.63 9.17 12.30
C ASP A 323 30.81 10.37 12.81
N GLU A 324 31.30 11.60 12.62
CA GLU A 324 30.59 12.83 12.97
C GLU A 324 29.31 13.01 12.12
N LEU A 325 29.32 12.61 10.85
CA LEU A 325 28.14 12.68 9.98
C LEU A 325 27.07 11.64 10.38
N GLU A 326 27.48 10.41 10.71
CA GLU A 326 26.58 9.36 11.20
C GLU A 326 26.00 9.74 12.57
N ALA A 327 26.80 10.26 13.49
CA ALA A 327 26.33 10.75 14.79
C ALA A 327 25.26 11.85 14.62
N ARG A 328 25.49 12.84 13.75
CA ARG A 328 24.49 13.89 13.42
C ARG A 328 23.24 13.32 12.75
N THR A 329 23.36 12.23 12.00
CA THR A 329 22.22 11.59 11.34
C THR A 329 21.39 10.78 12.34
N ALA A 330 22.04 10.04 13.23
CA ALA A 330 21.39 9.31 14.32
C ALA A 330 20.65 10.25 15.28
N ALA A 331 21.28 11.37 15.68
CA ALA A 331 20.63 12.38 16.51
C ALA A 331 19.36 12.95 15.86
N ARG A 332 19.40 13.23 14.55
CA ARG A 332 18.22 13.67 13.79
C ARG A 332 17.12 12.61 13.71
N ARG A 333 17.47 11.33 13.54
CA ARG A 333 16.49 10.23 13.55
C ARG A 333 15.81 10.10 14.91
N GLN A 334 16.58 10.16 15.99
CA GLN A 334 16.07 10.12 17.37
C GLN A 334 15.12 11.31 17.65
N ALA A 335 15.51 12.53 17.27
CA ALA A 335 14.65 13.70 17.41
C ALA A 335 13.33 13.59 16.62
N ALA A 336 13.36 12.91 15.46
CA ALA A 336 12.17 12.64 14.65
C ALA A 336 11.36 11.42 15.13
N GLY A 337 11.72 10.78 16.25
CA GLY A 337 11.06 9.57 16.76
C GLY A 337 11.23 8.34 15.87
N ARG A 338 12.25 8.33 15.00
CA ARG A 338 12.57 7.18 14.12
C ARG A 338 13.64 6.32 14.80
N PRO A 339 13.53 4.99 14.75
CA PRO A 339 14.59 4.12 15.26
C PRO A 339 15.91 4.41 14.54
N ALA A 340 17.02 4.29 15.28
CA ALA A 340 18.38 4.57 14.81
C ALA A 340 18.76 3.63 13.66
#